data_AF-A0A1A8JKY9-F1
#
_entry.id   AF-A0A1A8JKY9-F1
#
_cell.length_a   1.000
_cell.length_b   1.000
_cell.length_c   1.000
_cell.angle_alpha   90.00
_cell.angle_beta   90.00
_cell.angle_gamma   90.00
#
_symmetry.space_group_name_H-M   'P 1'
#
loop_
_entity.id
_entity.type
_entity.pdbx_description
1 polymer ?
#
loop_
_entity_poly.entity_id
_entity_poly.type
_entity_poly.pdbx_seq_one_letter_code
_entity_poly.pdbx_strand_id
1 'polypeptide(L)'
;LTCAYLSCKVDEFNVSSTQFVGNLLQETPAGQERVLEQILEYELLLIQQLNFHLVVHNPYRPMEGLLIDLKIALTAILNSASRAGINMESYMTECLGLKEDRDTLSKMYDSMRRMKTLLRGYELPKSEEVHIYKQKLERVHAEFAISSNKRKRGYEEDGHVAKEPRLAEE
;
A
#
# COMPACT_ATOMS: atom_id res chain seq x y z
N LEU A 1 3.50 -7.40 -6.86
CA LEU A 1 4.94 -7.28 -6.54
C LEU A 1 5.45 -5.87 -6.78
N THR A 2 5.24 -5.27 -7.96
CA THR A 2 5.63 -3.88 -8.26
C THR A 2 5.14 -2.86 -7.23
N CYS A 3 3.87 -2.94 -6.78
CA CYS A 3 3.37 -2.03 -5.74
C CYS A 3 4.15 -2.15 -4.42
N ALA A 4 4.49 -3.38 -4.01
CA ALA A 4 5.25 -3.63 -2.79
C ALA A 4 6.71 -3.15 -2.92
N TYR A 5 7.32 -3.35 -4.09
CA TYR A 5 8.67 -2.85 -4.36
C TYR A 5 8.71 -1.31 -4.36
N LEU A 6 7.74 -0.67 -5.02
CA LEU A 6 7.60 0.78 -5.03
C LEU A 6 7.34 1.33 -3.63
N SER A 7 6.48 0.70 -2.82
CA SER A 7 6.26 1.15 -1.44
C SER A 7 7.54 1.07 -0.60
N CYS A 8 8.38 0.04 -0.79
CA CYS A 8 9.67 -0.01 -0.09
C CYS A 8 10.57 1.19 -0.44
N LYS A 9 10.60 1.60 -1.71
CA LYS A 9 11.36 2.79 -2.13
C LYS A 9 10.77 4.09 -1.57
N VAL A 10 9.45 4.25 -1.64
CA VAL A 10 8.75 5.47 -1.22
C VAL A 10 8.82 5.67 0.30
N ASP A 11 8.66 4.59 1.08
CA ASP A 11 8.69 4.63 2.54
C ASP A 11 10.13 4.50 3.11
N GLU A 12 11.16 4.63 2.27
CA GLU A 12 12.58 4.54 2.64
C GLU A 12 12.94 3.23 3.38
N PHE A 13 12.22 2.16 3.07
CA PHE A 13 12.54 0.82 3.56
C PHE A 13 13.71 0.25 2.74
N ASN A 14 14.91 0.36 3.31
CA ASN A 14 16.18 0.00 2.66
C ASN A 14 16.30 -1.51 2.41
N VAL A 15 15.79 -1.97 1.27
CA VAL A 15 15.93 -3.34 0.75
C VAL A 15 16.48 -3.31 -0.67
N SER A 16 17.50 -4.12 -0.96
CA SER A 16 18.01 -4.23 -2.33
C SER A 16 17.01 -4.95 -3.24
N SER A 17 17.10 -4.72 -4.55
CA SER A 17 16.28 -5.45 -5.53
C SER A 17 16.44 -6.97 -5.42
N THR A 18 17.69 -7.44 -5.22
CA THR A 18 18.01 -8.86 -5.06
C THR A 18 17.46 -9.44 -3.76
N GLN A 19 17.54 -8.71 -2.64
CA GLN A 19 16.94 -9.11 -1.37
C GLN A 19 15.43 -9.16 -1.46
N PHE A 20 14.81 -8.20 -2.17
CA PHE A 20 13.37 -8.15 -2.36
C PHE A 20 12.85 -9.41 -3.08
N VAL A 21 13.39 -9.72 -4.27
CA VAL A 21 12.98 -10.92 -5.02
C VAL A 21 13.46 -12.21 -4.38
N GLY A 22 14.51 -12.17 -3.57
CA GLY A 22 14.98 -13.30 -2.76
C GLY A 22 13.93 -13.84 -1.77
N ASN A 23 12.91 -13.05 -1.42
CA ASN A 23 11.78 -13.52 -0.60
C ASN A 23 10.81 -14.45 -1.36
N LEU A 24 10.96 -14.59 -2.68
CA LEU A 24 10.17 -15.51 -3.49
C LEU A 24 10.75 -16.92 -3.39
N LEU A 25 10.49 -17.59 -2.26
CA LEU A 25 11.06 -18.90 -1.91
C LEU A 25 10.71 -20.04 -2.89
N GLN A 26 9.63 -19.88 -3.66
CA GLN A 26 9.19 -20.86 -4.65
C GLN A 26 9.84 -20.67 -6.02
N GLU A 27 10.51 -19.53 -6.25
CA GLU A 27 11.13 -19.21 -7.53
C GLU A 27 12.60 -19.65 -7.55
N THR A 28 13.05 -20.11 -8.72
CA THR A 28 14.48 -20.35 -8.98
C THR A 28 15.24 -19.01 -9.08
N PRO A 29 16.58 -18.99 -8.95
CA PRO A 29 17.34 -17.74 -9.13
C PRO A 29 17.07 -17.05 -10.48
N ALA A 30 16.95 -17.81 -11.56
CA ALA A 30 16.58 -17.28 -12.87
C ALA A 30 15.11 -16.78 -12.94
N GLY A 31 14.21 -17.40 -12.17
CA GLY A 31 12.82 -16.93 -12.03
C GLY A 31 12.74 -15.60 -11.29
N GLN A 32 13.51 -15.45 -10.20
CA GLN A 32 13.60 -14.21 -9.44
C GLN A 32 14.13 -13.05 -10.29
N GLU A 33 15.12 -13.30 -11.16
CA GLU A 33 15.63 -12.31 -12.11
C GLU A 33 14.56 -11.85 -13.10
N ARG A 34 13.80 -12.78 -13.71
CA ARG A 34 12.68 -12.43 -14.60
C ARG A 34 11.59 -11.64 -13.88
N VAL A 35 11.28 -11.99 -12.64
CA VAL A 35 10.31 -11.24 -11.84
C VAL A 35 10.82 -9.83 -11.53
N LEU A 36 12.12 -9.68 -11.27
CA LEU A 36 12.73 -8.36 -11.09
C LEU A 36 12.61 -7.51 -12.35
N GLU A 37 12.92 -8.06 -13.53
CA GLU A 37 12.74 -7.38 -14.80
C GLU A 37 11.30 -6.90 -15.01
N GLN A 38 10.31 -7.77 -14.72
CA GLN A 38 8.89 -7.39 -14.77
C GLN A 38 8.53 -6.28 -13.79
N ILE A 39 9.06 -6.33 -12.57
CA ILE A 39 8.84 -5.29 -11.56
C ILE A 39 9.31 -3.93 -12.11
N LEU A 40 10.51 -3.89 -12.70
CA LEU A 40 11.10 -2.68 -13.26
C LEU A 40 10.35 -2.19 -14.51
N GLU A 41 9.87 -3.09 -15.37
CA GLU A 41 9.05 -2.75 -16.56
C GLU A 41 7.75 -2.04 -16.15
N TYR A 42 7.09 -2.52 -15.09
CA TYR A 42 5.82 -1.95 -14.60
C TYR A 42 5.99 -0.78 -13.62
N GLU A 43 7.20 -0.46 -13.16
CA GLU A 43 7.43 0.55 -12.12
C GLU A 43 6.96 1.94 -12.56
N LEU A 44 7.40 2.40 -13.73
CA LEU A 44 6.99 3.70 -14.27
C LEU A 44 5.50 3.73 -14.59
N LEU A 45 4.96 2.65 -15.16
CA LEU A 45 3.53 2.54 -15.46
C LEU A 45 2.70 2.73 -14.19
N LEU A 46 3.08 2.07 -13.10
CA LEU A 46 2.38 2.19 -11.82
C LEU A 46 2.41 3.63 -11.30
N ILE A 47 3.56 4.29 -11.31
CA ILE A 47 3.69 5.68 -10.84
C ILE A 47 2.79 6.62 -11.64
N GLN A 48 2.71 6.42 -12.96
CA GLN A 48 1.82 7.18 -13.84
C GLN A 48 0.35 6.92 -13.52
N GLN A 49 -0.04 5.66 -13.29
CA GLN A 49 -1.42 5.30 -12.91
C GLN A 49 -1.82 5.82 -11.53
N LEU A 50 -0.85 6.09 -10.64
CA LEU A 50 -1.07 6.75 -9.35
C LEU A 50 -1.06 8.28 -9.45
N ASN A 51 -0.97 8.86 -10.66
CA ASN A 51 -0.88 10.30 -10.88
C ASN A 51 0.29 10.94 -10.11
N PHE A 52 1.38 10.18 -9.88
CA PHE A 52 2.52 10.60 -9.06
C PHE A 52 2.17 10.91 -7.57
N HIS A 53 0.98 10.53 -7.10
CA HIS A 53 0.61 10.59 -5.69
C HIS A 53 1.12 9.36 -4.95
N LEU A 54 2.41 9.39 -4.60
CA LEU A 54 3.08 8.24 -3.97
C LEU A 54 2.95 8.23 -2.44
N VAL A 55 2.67 9.37 -1.81
CA VAL A 55 2.53 9.46 -0.35
C VAL A 55 1.16 8.94 0.09
N VAL A 56 1.14 7.87 0.89
CA VAL A 56 -0.08 7.28 1.45
C VAL A 56 -0.08 7.44 2.97
N HIS A 57 -1.12 8.06 3.51
CA HIS A 57 -1.28 8.22 4.96
C HIS A 57 -1.93 6.98 5.59
N ASN A 58 -1.11 6.13 6.19
CA ASN A 58 -1.56 4.90 6.84
C ASN A 58 -2.17 5.18 8.24
N PRO A 59 -3.16 4.38 8.68
CA PRO A 59 -3.87 4.60 9.94
C PRO A 59 -3.06 4.23 11.19
N TYR A 60 -1.91 3.56 11.05
CA TYR A 60 -1.12 3.07 12.19
C TYR A 60 -0.68 4.20 13.13
N ARG A 61 -0.11 5.28 12.59
CA ARG A 61 0.39 6.39 13.40
C ARG A 61 -0.73 7.17 14.14
N PRO A 62 -1.85 7.54 13.48
CA PRO A 62 -3.01 8.07 14.20
C PRO A 62 -3.57 7.12 15.27
N MET A 63 -3.61 5.81 15.00
CA MET A 63 -4.07 4.81 15.96
C MET A 63 -3.15 4.70 17.18
N GLU A 64 -1.84 4.70 17.00
CA GLU A 64 -0.88 4.75 18.10
C GLU A 64 -1.08 5.99 18.97
N GLY A 65 -1.24 7.16 18.35
CA GLY A 65 -1.54 8.41 19.05
C GLY A 65 -2.83 8.32 19.87
N LEU A 66 -3.90 7.80 19.27
CA LEU A 66 -5.19 7.60 19.94
C LEU A 66 -5.06 6.63 21.12
N LEU A 67 -4.31 5.52 20.98
CA LEU A 67 -4.11 4.56 22.06
C LEU A 67 -3.30 5.14 23.23
N ILE A 68 -2.30 5.97 22.93
CA ILE A 68 -1.52 6.70 23.96
C ILE A 68 -2.44 7.66 24.71
N ASP A 69 -3.24 8.44 23.99
CA ASP A 69 -4.15 9.42 24.61
C ASP A 69 -5.22 8.75 25.47
N LEU A 70 -5.84 7.68 24.95
CA LEU A 70 -6.76 6.84 25.73
C LEU A 70 -6.09 6.30 26.99
N LYS A 71 -4.85 5.79 26.90
CA LYS A 71 -4.15 5.27 28.08
C LYS A 71 -3.92 6.35 29.13
N ILE A 72 -3.53 7.56 28.74
CA ILE A 72 -3.31 8.69 29.66
C ILE A 72 -4.63 9.12 30.29
N ALA A 73 -5.66 9.34 29.49
CA ALA A 73 -6.98 9.75 29.96
C ALA A 73 -7.59 8.71 30.92
N LEU A 74 -7.56 7.43 30.55
CA LEU A 74 -8.03 6.33 31.39
C LEU A 74 -7.25 6.24 32.71
N THR A 75 -5.92 6.40 32.67
CA THR A 75 -5.07 6.35 33.88
C THR A 75 -5.36 7.52 34.81
N ALA A 76 -5.54 8.73 34.26
CA ALA A 76 -5.93 9.91 35.03
C ALA A 76 -7.29 9.71 35.71
N ILE A 77 -8.29 9.21 34.98
CA ILE A 77 -9.64 8.96 35.48
C ILE A 77 -9.64 7.87 36.57
N LEU A 78 -8.96 6.73 36.32
CA LEU A 78 -8.86 5.63 37.29
C LEU A 78 -8.17 6.06 38.60
N ASN A 79 -7.19 6.96 38.54
CA ASN A 79 -6.48 7.46 39.70
C ASN A 79 -7.21 8.59 40.45
N SER A 80 -8.10 9.35 39.78
CA SER A 80 -8.75 10.53 40.35
C SER A 80 -10.12 10.29 41.00
N ALA A 81 -10.81 9.19 40.66
CA ALA A 81 -11.84 8.47 41.44
C ALA A 81 -12.95 7.89 40.54
N SER A 82 -13.45 6.73 40.96
CA SER A 82 -14.63 5.98 40.50
C SER A 82 -14.44 5.11 39.24
N ARG A 83 -14.72 3.81 39.41
CA ARG A 83 -14.72 2.74 38.40
C ARG A 83 -15.85 2.89 37.36
N ALA A 84 -16.33 4.10 37.11
CA ALA A 84 -17.52 4.34 36.33
C ALA A 84 -17.22 4.30 34.83
N GLY A 85 -17.43 3.12 34.24
CA GLY A 85 -17.84 2.89 32.86
C GLY A 85 -17.35 3.89 31.82
N ILE A 86 -16.04 3.95 31.59
CA ILE A 86 -15.49 4.77 30.51
C ILE A 86 -15.90 4.13 29.19
N ASN A 87 -16.80 4.81 28.47
CA ASN A 87 -17.24 4.41 27.14
C ASN A 87 -16.67 5.38 26.10
N MET A 88 -16.74 4.99 24.82
CA MET A 88 -16.20 5.80 23.73
C MET A 88 -16.91 7.17 23.62
N GLU A 89 -18.17 7.24 24.02
CA GLU A 89 -18.98 8.47 24.00
C GLU A 89 -18.44 9.52 24.98
N SER A 90 -18.15 9.14 26.23
CA SER A 90 -17.52 10.01 27.23
C SER A 90 -16.18 10.55 26.72
N TYR A 91 -15.34 9.72 26.10
CA TYR A 91 -14.07 10.17 25.52
C TYR A 91 -14.28 11.20 24.39
N MET A 92 -15.24 10.98 23.48
CA MET A 92 -15.50 11.94 22.40
C MET A 92 -16.01 13.28 22.94
N THR A 93 -16.87 13.27 23.95
CA THR A 93 -17.45 14.50 24.48
C THR A 93 -16.51 15.23 25.45
N GLU A 94 -15.77 14.51 26.28
CA GLU A 94 -15.00 15.08 27.40
C GLU A 94 -13.52 15.27 27.06
N CYS A 95 -12.88 14.31 26.38
CA CYS A 95 -11.45 14.38 26.06
C CYS A 95 -11.20 15.07 24.72
N LEU A 96 -12.02 14.80 23.70
CA LEU A 96 -11.92 15.46 22.39
C LEU A 96 -12.67 16.80 22.34
N GLY A 97 -13.37 17.19 23.41
CA GLY A 97 -14.07 18.48 23.51
C GLY A 97 -15.26 18.64 22.56
N LEU A 98 -15.79 17.55 21.98
CA LEU A 98 -16.84 17.60 20.97
C LEU A 98 -18.26 17.73 21.54
N LYS A 99 -18.39 18.02 22.84
CA LYS A 99 -19.69 18.15 23.51
C LYS A 99 -20.57 19.25 22.91
N GLU A 100 -19.95 20.36 22.50
CA GLU A 100 -20.65 21.52 21.93
C GLU A 100 -20.75 21.45 20.40
N ASP A 101 -19.80 20.79 19.72
CA ASP A 101 -19.83 20.56 18.28
C ASP A 101 -20.59 19.28 17.91
N ARG A 102 -21.92 19.35 18.00
CA ARG A 102 -22.81 18.22 17.71
C ARG A 102 -22.76 17.78 16.25
N ASP A 103 -22.48 18.69 15.32
CA ASP A 103 -22.43 18.39 13.88
C ASP A 103 -21.22 17.52 13.55
N THR A 104 -20.04 17.88 14.05
CA THR A 104 -18.82 17.09 13.88
C THR A 104 -18.93 15.74 14.59
N LEU A 105 -19.48 15.73 15.81
CA LEU A 105 -19.71 14.50 16.57
C LEU A 105 -20.64 13.52 15.82
N SER A 106 -21.77 14.01 15.27
CA SER A 106 -22.69 13.20 14.48
C SER A 106 -22.03 12.63 13.22
N LYS A 107 -21.31 13.46 12.47
CA LYS A 107 -20.59 13.02 11.25
C LYS A 107 -19.56 11.93 11.56
N MET A 108 -18.92 12.01 12.71
CA MET A 108 -17.95 11.02 13.15
C MET A 108 -18.62 9.68 13.49
N TYR A 109 -19.71 9.70 14.27
CA TYR A 109 -20.50 8.49 14.53
C TYR A 109 -21.03 7.83 13.25
N ASP A 110 -21.53 8.62 12.31
CA ASP A 110 -21.99 8.12 11.03
C ASP A 110 -20.86 7.48 10.22
N SER A 111 -19.68 8.09 10.21
CA SER A 111 -18.50 7.55 9.53
C SER A 111 -18.05 6.22 10.15
N MET A 112 -18.00 6.15 11.48
CA MET A 112 -17.69 4.91 12.22
C MET A 112 -18.72 3.81 11.92
N ARG A 113 -20.01 4.16 11.86
CA ARG A 113 -21.08 3.22 11.52
C ARG A 113 -20.96 2.70 10.09
N ARG A 114 -20.69 3.59 9.13
CA ARG A 114 -20.47 3.20 7.73
C ARG A 114 -19.29 2.27 7.57
N MET A 115 -18.15 2.55 8.23
CA MET A 115 -16.99 1.66 8.22
C MET A 115 -17.32 0.28 8.80
N LYS A 116 -18.03 0.23 9.94
CA LYS A 116 -18.48 -1.04 10.54
C LYS A 116 -19.39 -1.85 9.61
N THR A 117 -20.31 -1.19 8.91
CA THR A 117 -21.18 -1.84 7.93
C THR A 117 -20.39 -2.39 6.74
N LEU A 118 -19.44 -1.61 6.20
CA LEU A 118 -18.57 -2.04 5.10
C LEU A 118 -17.78 -3.30 5.49
N LEU A 119 -17.17 -3.31 6.67
CA LEU A 119 -16.42 -4.47 7.16
C LEU A 119 -17.31 -5.70 7.36
N ARG A 120 -18.55 -5.53 7.82
CA ARG A 120 -19.51 -6.63 8.00
C ARG A 120 -19.97 -7.23 6.67
N GLY A 121 -20.03 -6.42 5.62
CA GLY A 121 -20.42 -6.86 4.27
C GLY A 121 -19.27 -7.44 3.45
N TYR A 122 -18.03 -7.42 3.95
CA TYR A 122 -16.89 -7.98 3.23
C TYR A 122 -16.91 -9.51 3.29
N GLU A 123 -17.00 -10.14 2.12
CA GLU A 123 -16.89 -11.59 1.96
C GLU A 123 -15.51 -11.95 1.40
N LEU A 124 -14.85 -12.94 1.99
CA LEU A 124 -13.57 -13.42 1.46
C LEU A 124 -13.80 -14.13 0.11
N PRO A 125 -12.90 -13.94 -0.87
CA PRO A 125 -12.99 -14.65 -2.15
C PRO A 125 -12.99 -16.17 -1.95
N LYS A 126 -13.98 -16.86 -2.52
CA LYS A 126 -14.05 -18.32 -2.46
C LYS A 126 -12.97 -18.94 -3.33
N SER A 127 -12.30 -19.98 -2.82
CA SER A 127 -11.18 -20.64 -3.49
C SER A 127 -11.54 -21.15 -4.91
N GLU A 128 -12.74 -21.74 -5.06
CA GLU A 128 -13.23 -22.23 -6.34
C GLU A 128 -13.39 -21.12 -7.38
N GLU A 129 -14.00 -20.00 -6.99
CA GLU A 129 -14.19 -18.83 -7.85
C GLU A 129 -12.83 -18.22 -8.24
N VAL A 130 -11.90 -18.11 -7.28
CA VAL A 130 -10.53 -17.63 -7.54
C VAL A 130 -9.82 -18.53 -8.54
N HIS A 131 -9.95 -19.85 -8.44
CA HIS A 131 -9.33 -20.78 -9.39
C HIS A 131 -9.88 -20.57 -10.81
N ILE A 132 -11.20 -20.45 -10.95
CA ILE A 132 -11.85 -20.20 -12.25
C ILE A 132 -11.39 -18.88 -12.86
N TYR A 133 -11.39 -17.79 -12.08
CA TYR A 133 -11.00 -16.48 -12.59
C TYR A 133 -9.50 -16.40 -12.90
N LYS A 134 -8.66 -17.08 -12.12
CA LYS A 134 -7.22 -17.19 -12.40
C LYS A 134 -6.96 -17.86 -13.74
N GLN A 135 -7.59 -19.01 -14.00
CA GLN A 135 -7.45 -19.68 -15.31
C GLN A 135 -7.95 -18.81 -16.47
N LYS A 136 -9.06 -18.09 -16.29
CA LYS A 136 -9.57 -17.16 -17.32
C LYS A 136 -8.59 -16.02 -17.58
N LEU A 137 -8.02 -15.43 -16.53
CA LEU A 137 -7.06 -14.34 -16.65
C LEU A 137 -5.79 -14.79 -17.37
N GLU A 138 -5.27 -15.98 -17.08
CA GLU A 138 -4.11 -16.56 -17.75
C GLU A 138 -4.35 -16.76 -19.26
N ARG A 139 -5.56 -17.22 -19.66
CA ARG A 139 -5.93 -17.34 -21.08
C ARG A 139 -5.93 -15.99 -21.79
N VAL A 140 -6.54 -14.98 -21.16
CA VAL A 140 -6.56 -13.61 -21.70
C VAL A 140 -5.15 -13.08 -21.87
N HIS A 141 -4.28 -13.24 -20.87
CA HIS A 141 -2.88 -12.82 -20.97
C HIS A 141 -2.14 -13.53 -22.14
N ALA A 142 -2.39 -14.82 -22.34
CA ALA A 142 -1.78 -15.57 -23.44
C ALA A 142 -2.25 -15.05 -24.82
N GLU A 143 -3.53 -14.73 -24.98
CA GLU A 143 -4.09 -14.17 -26.21
C GLU A 143 -3.46 -12.81 -26.55
N PHE A 144 -3.32 -11.93 -25.55
CA PHE A 144 -2.74 -10.60 -25.76
C PHE A 144 -1.23 -10.62 -25.95
N ALA A 145 -0.50 -11.54 -25.31
CA ALA A 145 0.94 -11.69 -25.48
C ALA A 145 1.31 -12.01 -26.94
N ILE A 146 0.54 -12.88 -27.61
CA ILE A 146 0.73 -13.24 -29.03
C ILE A 146 0.50 -12.01 -29.94
N SER A 147 -0.40 -11.10 -29.57
CA SER A 147 -0.68 -9.88 -30.34
C SER A 147 0.40 -8.78 -30.19
N SER A 148 1.03 -8.68 -29.01
CA SER A 148 2.01 -7.63 -28.71
C SER A 148 3.38 -7.89 -29.33
N ASN A 149 3.72 -9.16 -29.60
CA ASN A 149 4.99 -9.55 -30.22
C ASN A 149 5.17 -9.00 -31.65
N LYS A 150 4.11 -8.48 -32.29
CA LYS A 150 4.23 -7.75 -33.57
C LYS A 150 4.71 -6.30 -33.42
N ARG A 151 4.72 -5.73 -32.21
CA ARG A 151 5.07 -4.31 -31.96
C ARG A 151 6.45 -4.10 -31.32
N LYS A 152 7.10 -5.12 -30.76
CA LYS A 152 8.44 -5.04 -30.13
C LYS A 152 9.61 -5.15 -31.14
N ARG A 153 9.52 -4.53 -32.32
CA ARG A 153 10.63 -4.46 -33.30
C ARG A 153 11.00 -2.99 -33.56
N GLY A 154 11.57 -2.33 -32.56
CA GLY A 154 11.80 -0.88 -32.66
C GLY A 154 12.77 -0.26 -31.64
N TYR A 155 13.71 -1.02 -31.09
CA TYR A 155 14.76 -0.49 -30.20
C TYR A 155 16.14 -1.11 -30.49
N GLU A 156 16.47 -1.32 -31.77
CA GLU A 156 17.84 -1.74 -32.17
C GLU A 156 18.69 -0.56 -32.69
N GLU A 157 18.16 0.66 -32.77
CA GLU A 157 18.85 1.81 -33.39
C GLU A 157 19.18 3.00 -32.48
N ASP A 158 19.09 2.87 -31.14
CA ASP A 158 19.70 3.89 -30.27
C ASP A 158 21.18 3.55 -30.07
N GLY A 159 22.01 4.15 -30.93
CA GLY A 159 23.46 4.06 -30.89
C GLY A 159 24.00 4.36 -29.49
N HIS A 160 24.93 3.52 -29.04
CA HIS A 160 25.64 3.69 -27.79
C HIS A 160 26.22 5.11 -27.68
N VAL A 161 25.68 5.92 -26.77
CA VAL A 161 26.34 7.18 -26.37
C VAL A 161 27.55 6.78 -25.52
N ALA A 162 28.68 6.57 -26.19
CA ALA A 162 29.97 6.43 -25.53
C ALA A 162 30.26 7.74 -24.77
N LYS A 163 30.60 7.62 -23.48
CA LYS A 163 31.16 8.75 -22.72
C LYS A 163 32.52 9.09 -23.33
N GLU A 164 32.66 10.28 -23.90
CA GLU A 164 33.97 10.81 -24.25
C GLU A 164 34.85 10.90 -22.98
N PRO A 165 36.12 10.46 -23.04
CA PRO A 165 37.03 10.60 -21.93
C PRO A 165 37.37 12.08 -21.73
N ARG A 166 37.31 12.53 -20.47
CA ARG A 166 37.76 13.88 -20.08
C ARG A 166 39.23 14.05 -20.44
N LEU A 167 39.53 14.96 -21.36
CA LEU A 167 40.88 15.47 -21.56
C LEU A 167 41.30 16.24 -20.30
N ALA A 168 42.40 15.81 -19.70
CA ALA A 168 43.14 16.59 -18.73
C ALA A 168 44.16 17.43 -19.51
N GLU A 169 44.11 18.74 -19.38
CA GLU A 169 45.24 19.62 -19.67
C GLU A 169 45.34 20.74 -18.62
N GLU A 170 46.59 21.16 -18.44
CA GLU A 170 47.28 21.81 -17.32
C GLU A 170 46.67 23.07 -16.66
#